data_AF-A0A9N9SV68-F1
#
_entry.id   AF-A0A9N9SV68-F1
#
_cell.length_a   1.000
_cell.length_b   1.000
_cell.length_c   1.000
_cell.angle_alpha   90.00
_cell.angle_beta   90.00
_cell.angle_gamma   90.00
#
_symmetry.space_group_name_H-M   'P 1'
#
loop_
_entity.id
_entity.type
_entity.pdbx_description
1 polymer ?
#
loop_
_entity_poly.entity_id
_entity_poly.type
_entity_poly.pdbx_seq_one_letter_code
_entity_poly.pdbx_strand_id
1 'polypeptide(L)'
;IFNTAAQNPALNKLPYFEECIKLSGATSEDLTPKPEKMTHESKCFFFCAMKKEGAIDATGMYKPKEIFRILKLYHGIEVPADQIKTISTCITALGKVSHLSAVMDPTKIPGFEECLESSGTTLEAISKRPVTLDHNVYCFFKCAHEKKGSLDADGNVVLDKLLDVANEHNLSADQRKTLTVCLEAVGKISACEDVEKITKCLMPMKS
;
A
#
# COMPACT_ATOMS: atom_id res chain seq x y z
N ILE A 1 -13.08 -12.85 8.72
CA ILE A 1 -11.71 -13.44 8.85
C ILE A 1 -10.79 -12.47 9.59
N PHE A 2 -10.40 -11.33 9.01
CA PHE A 2 -9.56 -10.33 9.69
C PHE A 2 -10.18 -9.78 10.99
N ASN A 3 -11.48 -9.54 10.97
CA ASN A 3 -12.28 -9.10 12.11
C ASN A 3 -12.25 -10.07 13.30
N THR A 4 -12.03 -11.37 13.04
CA THR A 4 -11.98 -12.42 14.06
C THR A 4 -10.54 -12.65 14.54
N ALA A 5 -9.54 -12.39 13.67
CA ALA A 5 -8.12 -12.55 13.99
C ALA A 5 -7.62 -11.52 15.01
N ALA A 6 -8.14 -10.29 14.97
CA ALA A 6 -7.70 -9.23 15.85
C ALA A 6 -8.04 -9.46 17.34
N GLN A 7 -8.96 -10.37 17.67
CA GLN A 7 -9.43 -10.59 19.05
C GLN A 7 -8.56 -11.54 19.89
N ASN A 8 -7.42 -12.03 19.36
CA ASN A 8 -6.67 -13.10 20.00
C ASN A 8 -5.31 -12.64 20.58
N PRO A 9 -5.01 -12.92 21.86
CA PRO A 9 -3.74 -12.61 22.53
C PRO A 9 -2.50 -13.35 21.98
N ALA A 10 -2.62 -14.13 20.89
CA ALA A 10 -1.52 -14.91 20.32
C ALA A 10 -0.66 -14.15 19.28
N LEU A 11 -1.01 -12.92 18.90
CA LEU A 11 -0.25 -12.20 17.87
C LEU A 11 1.21 -11.94 18.29
N ASN A 12 1.45 -11.58 19.55
CA ASN A 12 2.81 -11.39 20.08
C ASN A 12 3.66 -12.67 20.16
N LYS A 13 3.06 -13.85 19.89
CA LYS A 13 3.74 -15.14 19.84
C LYS A 13 4.20 -15.52 18.44
N LEU A 14 3.91 -14.69 17.43
CA LEU A 14 4.39 -14.93 16.09
C LEU A 14 5.91 -14.70 16.04
N PRO A 15 6.71 -15.62 15.45
CA PRO A 15 8.16 -15.49 15.43
C PRO A 15 8.66 -14.26 14.66
N TYR A 16 7.80 -13.67 13.83
CA TYR A 16 8.04 -12.45 13.05
C TYR A 16 7.26 -11.24 13.58
N PHE A 17 6.70 -11.30 14.80
CA PHE A 17 5.89 -10.22 15.37
C PHE A 17 6.66 -8.88 15.37
N GLU A 18 7.83 -8.85 16.01
CA GLU A 18 8.67 -7.65 16.10
C GLU A 18 9.12 -7.13 14.73
N GLU A 19 9.45 -8.03 13.80
CA GLU A 19 9.81 -7.66 12.43
C GLU A 19 8.63 -6.99 11.72
N CYS A 20 7.43 -7.57 11.85
CA CYS A 20 6.24 -7.01 11.22
C CYS A 20 5.78 -5.71 11.86
N ILE A 21 5.92 -5.54 13.19
CA ILE A 21 5.69 -4.24 13.88
C ILE A 21 6.62 -3.18 13.31
N LYS A 22 7.93 -3.48 13.20
CA LYS A 22 8.92 -2.54 12.67
C LYS A 22 8.62 -2.14 11.23
N LEU A 23 8.18 -3.08 10.39
CA LEU A 23 7.87 -2.83 8.99
C LEU A 23 6.53 -2.10 8.79
N SER A 24 5.55 -2.35 9.65
CA SER A 24 4.23 -1.74 9.54
C SER A 24 4.12 -0.38 10.22
N GLY A 25 4.97 -0.10 11.20
CA GLY A 25 4.80 1.03 12.12
C GLY A 25 3.61 0.86 13.08
N ALA A 26 3.05 -0.35 13.19
CA ALA A 26 1.88 -0.60 14.02
C ALA A 26 2.22 -0.46 15.50
N THR A 27 1.35 0.23 16.23
CA THR A 27 1.37 0.31 17.68
C THR A 27 0.54 -0.82 18.30
N SER A 28 0.64 -0.99 19.63
CA SER A 28 -0.25 -1.90 20.35
C SER A 28 -1.73 -1.52 20.16
N GLU A 29 -2.05 -0.24 20.02
CA GLU A 29 -3.41 0.26 19.78
C GLU A 29 -3.93 -0.14 18.39
N ASP A 30 -3.07 -0.11 17.36
CA ASP A 30 -3.42 -0.54 15.99
C ASP A 30 -3.78 -2.02 15.91
N LEU A 31 -3.16 -2.83 16.77
CA LEU A 31 -3.40 -4.27 16.83
C LEU A 31 -4.55 -4.66 17.74
N THR A 32 -5.18 -3.69 18.42
CA THR A 32 -6.38 -3.98 19.20
C THR A 32 -7.56 -4.35 18.28
N PRO A 33 -8.36 -5.35 18.66
CA PRO A 33 -9.52 -5.77 17.88
C PRO A 33 -10.56 -4.67 17.70
N LYS A 34 -10.57 -4.06 16.51
CA LYS A 34 -11.63 -3.16 16.06
C LYS A 34 -12.09 -3.61 14.66
N PRO A 35 -13.06 -4.55 14.58
CA PRO A 35 -13.47 -5.16 13.31
C PRO A 35 -14.05 -4.17 12.30
N GLU A 36 -14.42 -2.97 12.72
CA GLU A 36 -14.97 -1.93 11.84
C GLU A 36 -13.93 -0.88 11.41
N LYS A 37 -12.74 -0.86 12.03
CA LYS A 37 -11.72 0.18 11.82
C LYS A 37 -10.31 -0.39 11.95
N MET A 38 -9.87 -1.13 10.94
CA MET A 38 -8.45 -1.44 10.78
C MET A 38 -7.72 -0.18 10.26
N THR A 39 -6.76 0.31 11.04
CA THR A 39 -5.83 1.38 10.61
C THR A 39 -4.96 0.89 9.46
N HIS A 40 -4.29 1.81 8.75
CA HIS A 40 -3.37 1.42 7.68
C HIS A 40 -2.28 0.49 8.20
N GLU A 41 -1.70 0.86 9.33
CA GLU A 41 -0.62 0.18 10.05
C GLU A 41 -1.03 -1.22 10.49
N SER A 42 -2.27 -1.39 10.98
CA SER A 42 -2.81 -2.71 11.29
C SER A 42 -2.92 -3.59 10.02
N LYS A 43 -3.41 -3.04 8.90
CA LYS A 43 -3.49 -3.76 7.61
C LYS A 43 -2.08 -4.16 7.13
N CYS A 44 -1.10 -3.27 7.24
CA CYS A 44 0.32 -3.53 6.95
C CYS A 44 0.85 -4.72 7.76
N PHE A 45 0.58 -4.72 9.07
CA PHE A 45 1.03 -5.77 9.98
C PHE A 45 0.47 -7.14 9.59
N PHE A 46 -0.86 -7.24 9.39
CA PHE A 46 -1.50 -8.51 9.02
C PHE A 46 -1.03 -9.00 7.65
N PHE A 47 -0.77 -8.08 6.70
CA PHE A 47 -0.19 -8.44 5.42
C PHE A 47 1.22 -9.02 5.56
N CYS A 48 2.09 -8.39 6.36
CA CYS A 48 3.42 -8.91 6.67
C CYS A 48 3.35 -10.32 7.27
N ALA A 49 2.48 -10.52 8.26
CA ALA A 49 2.28 -11.80 8.91
C ALA A 49 1.81 -12.89 7.93
N MET A 50 0.81 -12.61 7.10
CA MET A 50 0.30 -13.57 6.12
C MET A 50 1.34 -13.94 5.06
N LYS A 51 2.20 -12.98 4.65
CA LYS A 51 3.30 -13.25 3.72
C LYS A 51 4.36 -14.15 4.35
N LYS A 52 4.74 -13.90 5.61
CA LYS A 52 5.72 -14.72 6.34
C LYS A 52 5.22 -16.16 6.58
N GLU A 53 3.92 -16.35 6.76
CA GLU A 53 3.30 -17.67 6.87
C GLU A 53 3.05 -18.37 5.52
N GLY A 54 3.39 -17.73 4.40
CA GLY A 54 3.18 -18.27 3.06
C GLY A 54 1.72 -18.28 2.59
N ALA A 55 0.81 -17.64 3.35
CA ALA A 55 -0.58 -17.43 2.96
C ALA A 55 -0.76 -16.43 1.83
N ILE A 56 0.29 -15.67 1.51
CA ILE A 56 0.38 -14.83 0.31
C ILE A 56 1.67 -15.24 -0.42
N ASP A 57 1.57 -15.55 -1.70
CA ASP A 57 2.73 -15.90 -2.51
C ASP A 57 3.55 -14.68 -2.97
N ALA A 58 4.65 -14.93 -3.67
CA ALA A 58 5.54 -13.87 -4.18
C ALA A 58 4.84 -12.93 -5.18
N THR A 59 3.78 -13.39 -5.83
CA THR A 59 2.97 -12.60 -6.77
C THR A 59 1.86 -11.82 -6.08
N GLY A 60 1.69 -11.98 -4.76
CA GLY A 60 0.64 -11.32 -3.99
C GLY A 60 -0.68 -12.08 -3.97
N MET A 61 -0.72 -13.32 -4.46
CA MET A 61 -1.94 -14.13 -4.47
C MET A 61 -2.12 -14.85 -3.13
N TYR A 62 -3.35 -14.82 -2.62
CA TYR A 62 -3.71 -15.57 -1.42
C TYR A 62 -3.70 -17.08 -1.68
N LYS A 63 -3.26 -17.85 -0.69
CA LYS A 63 -3.35 -19.32 -0.66
C LYS A 63 -4.39 -19.74 0.37
N PRO A 64 -5.63 -20.07 -0.02
CA PRO A 64 -6.71 -20.39 0.92
C PRO A 64 -6.35 -21.47 1.94
N LYS A 65 -5.64 -22.52 1.51
CA LYS A 65 -5.18 -23.61 2.39
C LYS A 65 -4.30 -23.10 3.54
N GLU A 66 -3.38 -22.20 3.25
CA GLU A 66 -2.48 -21.62 4.24
C GLU A 66 -3.22 -20.64 5.16
N ILE A 67 -4.19 -19.88 4.63
CA ILE A 67 -5.05 -19.01 5.45
C ILE A 67 -5.83 -19.83 6.47
N PHE A 68 -6.44 -20.95 6.06
CA PHE A 68 -7.15 -21.83 6.99
C PHE A 68 -6.21 -22.46 8.02
N ARG A 69 -4.98 -22.83 7.62
CA ARG A 69 -3.94 -23.30 8.54
C ARG A 69 -3.64 -22.25 9.61
N ILE A 70 -3.42 -20.99 9.22
CA ILE A 70 -3.15 -19.86 10.14
C ILE A 70 -4.35 -19.63 11.07
N LEU A 71 -5.58 -19.63 10.55
CA LEU A 71 -6.80 -19.45 11.35
C LEU A 71 -6.94 -20.53 12.42
N LYS A 72 -6.66 -21.79 12.07
CA LYS A 72 -6.68 -22.89 13.02
C LYS A 72 -5.56 -22.77 14.05
N LEU A 73 -4.32 -22.50 13.62
CA LEU A 73 -3.15 -22.47 14.49
C LEU A 73 -3.17 -21.32 15.50
N TYR A 74 -3.49 -20.11 15.05
CA TYR A 74 -3.35 -18.90 15.87
C TYR A 74 -4.66 -18.41 16.47
N HIS A 75 -5.79 -18.80 15.88
CA HIS A 75 -7.10 -18.35 16.35
C HIS A 75 -8.00 -19.50 16.84
N GLY A 76 -7.57 -20.76 16.70
CA GLY A 76 -8.40 -21.91 17.04
C GLY A 76 -9.66 -22.02 16.17
N ILE A 77 -9.70 -21.31 15.04
CA ILE A 77 -10.87 -21.27 14.15
C ILE A 77 -10.75 -22.41 13.16
N GLU A 78 -11.63 -23.40 13.30
CA GLU A 78 -11.85 -24.40 12.27
C GLU A 78 -12.94 -23.95 11.32
N VAL A 79 -12.61 -23.88 10.03
CA VAL A 79 -13.58 -23.53 8.99
C VAL A 79 -14.39 -24.78 8.64
N PRO A 80 -15.74 -24.74 8.73
CA PRO A 80 -16.58 -25.86 8.36
C PRO A 80 -16.35 -26.32 6.91
N ALA A 81 -16.34 -27.64 6.69
CA ALA A 81 -15.97 -28.23 5.40
C ALA A 81 -16.86 -27.77 4.24
N ASP A 82 -18.15 -27.55 4.52
CA ASP A 82 -19.15 -27.02 3.59
C ASP A 82 -18.91 -25.56 3.21
N GLN A 83 -18.22 -24.78 4.06
CA GLN A 83 -17.89 -23.38 3.82
C GLN A 83 -16.53 -23.16 3.15
N ILE A 84 -15.62 -24.16 3.20
CA ILE A 84 -14.26 -24.05 2.64
C ILE A 84 -14.27 -23.60 1.19
N LYS A 85 -15.14 -24.18 0.35
CA LYS A 85 -15.21 -23.85 -1.08
C LYS A 85 -15.65 -22.39 -1.30
N THR A 86 -16.70 -21.98 -0.60
CA THR A 86 -17.23 -20.61 -0.68
C THR A 86 -16.18 -19.59 -0.24
N ILE A 87 -15.56 -19.82 0.92
CA ILE A 87 -14.55 -18.92 1.46
C ILE A 87 -13.30 -18.90 0.58
N SER A 88 -12.86 -20.05 0.05
CA SER A 88 -11.72 -20.11 -0.87
C SER A 88 -11.98 -19.35 -2.16
N THR A 89 -13.21 -19.43 -2.68
CA THR A 89 -13.65 -18.68 -3.85
C THR A 89 -13.61 -17.19 -3.55
N CYS A 90 -14.14 -16.75 -2.40
CA CYS A 90 -14.05 -15.36 -1.97
C CYS A 90 -12.60 -14.88 -1.84
N ILE A 91 -11.73 -15.65 -1.16
CA ILE A 91 -10.31 -15.32 -0.98
C ILE A 91 -9.58 -15.21 -2.32
N THR A 92 -9.88 -16.10 -3.26
CA THR A 92 -9.28 -16.06 -4.60
C THR A 92 -9.84 -14.91 -5.44
N ALA A 93 -11.13 -14.59 -5.27
CA ALA A 93 -11.80 -13.48 -5.93
C ALA A 93 -11.41 -12.11 -5.38
N LEU A 94 -10.95 -12.02 -4.12
CA LEU A 94 -10.22 -10.85 -3.60
C LEU A 94 -8.95 -10.55 -4.43
N GLY A 95 -8.53 -11.50 -5.26
CA GLY A 95 -7.54 -11.31 -6.31
C GLY A 95 -6.11 -11.26 -5.77
N LYS A 96 -5.22 -10.72 -6.61
CA LYS A 96 -3.88 -10.34 -6.20
C LYS A 96 -4.04 -9.23 -5.17
N VAL A 97 -3.40 -9.38 -4.01
CA VAL A 97 -3.17 -8.22 -3.14
C VAL A 97 -2.20 -7.32 -3.90
N SER A 98 -2.76 -6.43 -4.71
CA SER A 98 -2.04 -5.30 -5.23
C SER A 98 -1.76 -4.37 -4.05
N HIS A 99 -0.60 -4.62 -3.44
CA HIS A 99 0.23 -3.68 -2.72
C HIS A 99 -0.11 -3.36 -1.24
N LEU A 100 0.75 -3.90 -0.37
CA LEU A 100 1.24 -3.19 0.82
C LEU A 100 2.77 -3.08 0.79
N SER A 101 3.47 -4.17 0.42
CA SER A 101 4.92 -4.15 0.18
C SER A 101 5.32 -3.68 -1.22
N ALA A 102 4.40 -3.72 -2.20
CA ALA A 102 4.72 -3.29 -3.55
C ALA A 102 4.43 -1.79 -3.75
N VAL A 103 3.65 -1.12 -2.88
CA VAL A 103 3.19 0.27 -3.11
C VAL A 103 4.33 1.26 -3.06
N MET A 104 5.38 1.01 -2.27
CA MET A 104 6.59 1.84 -2.35
C MET A 104 7.76 1.02 -1.80
N ASP A 105 8.33 0.12 -2.59
CA ASP A 105 9.77 -0.07 -2.46
C ASP A 105 10.37 1.15 -3.17
N PRO A 106 10.81 2.18 -2.42
CA PRO A 106 11.25 3.42 -3.04
C PRO A 106 12.42 3.15 -4.01
N THR A 107 13.20 2.09 -3.79
CA THR A 107 14.31 1.68 -4.67
C THR A 107 13.87 1.23 -6.07
N LYS A 108 12.58 0.93 -6.27
CA LYS A 108 12.00 0.57 -7.57
C LYS A 108 11.45 1.76 -8.35
N ILE A 109 11.56 2.98 -7.79
CA ILE A 109 11.19 4.20 -8.49
C ILE A 109 12.19 4.42 -9.64
N PRO A 110 11.74 4.70 -10.88
CA PRO A 110 12.63 5.06 -11.96
C PRO A 110 13.54 6.23 -11.58
N GLY A 111 14.86 6.05 -11.71
CA GLY A 111 15.84 7.06 -11.33
C GLY A 111 15.98 7.28 -9.82
N PHE A 112 15.64 6.29 -8.98
CA PHE A 112 15.65 6.42 -7.53
C PHE A 112 16.93 7.04 -6.95
N GLU A 113 18.09 6.47 -7.28
CA GLU A 113 19.39 6.92 -6.76
C GLU A 113 19.71 8.34 -7.24
N GLU A 114 19.46 8.63 -8.52
CA GLU A 114 19.65 9.97 -9.09
C GLU A 114 18.74 11.01 -8.41
N CYS A 115 17.49 10.66 -8.14
CA CYS A 115 16.53 11.56 -7.49
C CYS A 115 16.84 11.77 -6.00
N LEU A 116 17.39 10.76 -5.30
CA LEU A 116 17.88 10.94 -3.93
C LEU A 116 19.05 11.94 -3.92
N GLU A 117 20.01 11.74 -4.82
CA GLU A 117 21.18 12.60 -4.93
C GLU A 117 20.79 14.04 -5.29
N SER A 118 19.96 14.23 -6.31
CA SER A 118 19.58 15.56 -6.80
C SER A 118 18.74 16.37 -5.81
N SER A 119 17.95 15.68 -4.98
CA SER A 119 17.07 16.34 -4.01
C SER A 119 17.74 16.57 -2.65
N GLY A 120 18.87 15.93 -2.38
CA GLY A 120 19.52 15.96 -1.06
C GLY A 120 18.68 15.32 0.06
N THR A 121 17.71 14.46 -0.30
CA THR A 121 16.94 13.67 0.69
C THR A 121 17.63 12.35 1.01
N THR A 122 17.09 11.59 1.98
CA THR A 122 17.62 10.27 2.34
C THR A 122 16.57 9.18 2.13
N LEU A 123 17.02 7.94 1.89
CA LEU A 123 16.14 6.77 1.84
C LEU A 123 15.28 6.67 3.12
N GLU A 124 15.84 7.00 4.27
CA GLU A 124 15.12 6.99 5.54
C GLU A 124 13.97 8.00 5.56
N ALA A 125 14.19 9.23 5.08
CA ALA A 125 13.17 10.26 5.00
C ALA A 125 12.01 9.84 4.07
N ILE A 126 12.32 9.23 2.93
CA ILE A 126 11.30 8.71 2.00
C ILE A 126 10.55 7.50 2.59
N SER A 127 11.28 6.58 3.23
CA SER A 127 10.72 5.34 3.77
C SER A 127 9.79 5.58 4.97
N LYS A 128 10.01 6.67 5.72
CA LYS A 128 9.18 7.05 6.87
C LYS A 128 7.78 7.53 6.51
N ARG A 129 7.51 7.84 5.22
CA ARG A 129 6.21 8.34 4.73
C ARG A 129 5.63 9.43 5.64
N PRO A 130 6.37 10.54 5.86
CA PRO A 130 5.92 11.55 6.80
C PRO A 130 4.60 12.15 6.33
N VAL A 131 3.72 12.47 7.30
CA VAL A 131 2.42 13.11 7.04
C VAL A 131 2.61 14.46 6.34
N THR A 132 3.72 15.13 6.64
CA THR A 132 4.12 16.40 6.03
C THR A 132 5.45 16.19 5.32
N LEU A 133 5.51 16.52 4.03
CA LEU A 133 6.73 16.41 3.25
C LEU A 133 7.51 17.73 3.36
N ASP A 134 8.83 17.63 3.52
CA ASP A 134 9.71 18.79 3.39
C ASP A 134 10.07 19.05 1.92
N HIS A 135 10.76 20.17 1.66
CA HIS A 135 11.19 20.58 0.31
C HIS A 135 11.97 19.47 -0.41
N ASN A 136 12.93 18.83 0.26
CA ASN A 136 13.80 17.83 -0.36
C ASN A 136 12.99 16.58 -0.75
N VAL A 137 12.05 16.16 0.10
CA VAL A 137 11.14 15.04 -0.20
C VAL A 137 10.20 15.42 -1.36
N TYR A 138 9.71 16.65 -1.43
CA TYR A 138 8.95 17.12 -2.59
C TYR A 138 9.77 17.09 -3.89
N CYS A 139 11.02 17.54 -3.84
CA CYS A 139 11.90 17.52 -5.02
C CYS A 139 12.22 16.10 -5.47
N PHE A 140 12.38 15.17 -4.54
CA PHE A 140 12.52 13.76 -4.85
C PHE A 140 11.30 13.24 -5.64
N PHE A 141 10.08 13.51 -5.19
CA PHE A 141 8.89 13.07 -5.91
C PHE A 141 8.71 13.76 -7.26
N LYS A 142 9.06 15.05 -7.37
CA LYS A 142 9.07 15.75 -8.67
C LYS A 142 10.00 15.04 -9.66
N CYS A 143 11.24 14.79 -9.26
CA CYS A 143 12.22 14.06 -10.07
C CYS A 143 11.73 12.66 -10.47
N ALA A 144 11.16 11.92 -9.52
CA ALA A 144 10.60 10.59 -9.79
C ALA A 144 9.48 10.64 -10.83
N HIS A 145 8.59 11.64 -10.75
CA HIS A 145 7.51 11.82 -11.71
C HIS A 145 8.01 12.20 -13.11
N GLU A 146 9.06 13.02 -13.20
CA GLU A 146 9.74 13.36 -14.46
C GLU A 146 10.42 12.12 -15.08
N LYS A 147 11.19 11.35 -14.28
CA LYS A 147 11.85 10.12 -14.74
C LYS A 147 10.87 9.04 -15.17
N LYS A 148 9.71 8.96 -14.54
CA LYS A 148 8.61 8.05 -14.91
C LYS A 148 7.84 8.54 -16.15
N GLY A 149 8.05 9.79 -16.57
CA GLY A 149 7.33 10.42 -17.68
C GLY A 149 5.90 10.83 -17.35
N SER A 150 5.53 10.83 -16.07
CA SER A 150 4.24 11.37 -15.59
C SER A 150 4.22 12.88 -15.46
N LEU A 151 5.41 13.50 -15.44
CA LEU A 151 5.62 14.92 -15.70
C LEU A 151 6.54 15.04 -16.92
N ASP A 152 6.20 15.93 -17.84
CA ASP A 152 7.10 16.27 -18.94
C ASP A 152 8.17 17.30 -18.49
N ALA A 153 9.10 17.63 -19.39
CA ALA A 153 10.19 18.57 -19.10
C ALA A 153 9.71 20.01 -18.82
N ASP A 154 8.51 20.35 -19.27
CA ASP A 154 7.88 21.62 -18.95
C ASP A 154 7.15 21.55 -17.59
N GLY A 155 7.02 20.38 -16.97
CA GLY A 155 6.27 20.19 -15.73
C GLY A 155 4.77 20.08 -15.94
N ASN A 156 4.30 19.74 -17.14
CA ASN A 156 2.90 19.37 -17.35
C ASN A 156 2.66 17.91 -16.97
N VAL A 157 1.47 17.66 -16.42
CA VAL A 157 1.03 16.32 -16.07
C VAL A 157 0.69 15.53 -17.33
N VAL A 158 1.35 14.39 -17.51
CA VAL A 158 1.05 13.44 -18.58
C VAL A 158 -0.01 12.47 -18.09
N LEU A 159 -1.28 12.82 -18.33
CA LEU A 159 -2.45 12.10 -17.79
C LEU A 159 -2.43 10.61 -18.05
N ASP A 160 -2.12 10.19 -19.28
CA ASP A 160 -2.10 8.77 -19.66
C ASP A 160 -1.16 7.96 -18.76
N LYS A 161 0.00 8.51 -18.41
CA LYS A 161 0.99 7.85 -17.55
C LYS A 161 0.55 7.74 -16.08
N LEU A 162 -0.23 8.70 -15.59
CA LEU A 162 -0.83 8.60 -14.25
C LEU A 162 -2.04 7.68 -14.23
N LEU A 163 -2.81 7.62 -15.32
CA LEU A 163 -3.93 6.70 -15.46
C LEU A 163 -3.49 5.25 -15.65
N ASP A 164 -2.32 5.00 -16.25
CA ASP A 164 -1.69 3.67 -16.28
C ASP A 164 -1.50 3.13 -14.85
N VAL A 165 -1.03 3.97 -13.93
CA VAL A 165 -0.89 3.62 -12.51
C VAL A 165 -2.26 3.37 -11.88
N ALA A 166 -3.28 4.17 -12.20
CA ALA A 166 -4.63 3.94 -11.73
C ALA A 166 -5.21 2.60 -12.22
N ASN A 167 -4.86 2.16 -13.43
CA ASN A 167 -5.27 0.87 -13.98
C ASN A 167 -4.61 -0.30 -13.23
N GLU A 168 -3.33 -0.16 -12.85
CA GLU A 168 -2.64 -1.14 -11.98
C GLU A 168 -3.29 -1.28 -10.60
N HIS A 169 -3.99 -0.23 -10.14
CA HIS A 169 -4.68 -0.19 -8.85
C HIS A 169 -6.19 -0.50 -8.93
N ASN A 170 -6.70 -0.96 -10.08
CA ASN A 170 -8.11 -1.36 -10.25
C ASN A 170 -9.13 -0.28 -9.84
N LEU A 171 -8.82 1.01 -10.07
CA LEU A 171 -9.78 2.08 -9.77
C LEU A 171 -11.10 1.84 -10.53
N SER A 172 -12.23 2.19 -9.92
CA SER A 172 -13.53 2.15 -10.59
C SER A 172 -13.61 3.19 -11.72
N ALA A 173 -14.61 3.07 -12.60
CA ALA A 173 -14.81 4.06 -13.67
C ALA A 173 -15.04 5.47 -13.10
N ASP A 174 -15.79 5.59 -12.01
CA ASP A 174 -16.05 6.88 -11.35
C ASP A 174 -14.82 7.43 -10.65
N GLN A 175 -14.01 6.58 -10.02
CA GLN A 175 -12.72 6.99 -9.43
C GLN A 175 -11.76 7.48 -10.51
N ARG A 176 -11.65 6.78 -11.65
CA ARG A 176 -10.84 7.22 -12.79
C ARG A 176 -11.31 8.57 -13.32
N LYS A 177 -12.61 8.74 -13.53
CA LYS A 177 -13.18 10.01 -13.99
C LYS A 177 -12.85 11.16 -13.02
N THR A 178 -12.99 10.90 -11.72
CA THR A 178 -12.67 11.87 -10.67
C THR A 178 -11.19 12.23 -10.67
N LEU A 179 -10.31 11.23 -10.84
CA LEU A 179 -8.86 11.43 -10.96
C LEU A 179 -8.50 12.27 -12.17
N THR A 180 -9.04 11.95 -13.34
CA THR A 180 -8.79 12.69 -14.59
C THR A 180 -9.14 14.16 -14.41
N VAL A 181 -10.36 14.45 -13.93
CA VAL A 181 -10.80 15.83 -13.71
C VAL A 181 -9.90 16.57 -12.71
N CYS A 182 -9.47 15.90 -11.65
CA CYS A 182 -8.56 16.52 -10.68
C CYS A 182 -7.19 16.82 -11.28
N LEU A 183 -6.59 15.86 -11.98
CA LEU A 183 -5.26 16.02 -12.59
C LEU A 183 -5.25 17.08 -13.69
N GLU A 184 -6.33 17.19 -14.47
CA GLU A 184 -6.49 18.28 -15.45
C GLU A 184 -6.50 19.66 -14.77
N ALA A 185 -7.01 19.75 -13.55
CA ALA A 185 -7.07 21.00 -12.78
C ALA A 185 -5.78 21.34 -12.03
N VAL A 186 -4.83 20.40 -11.90
CA VAL A 186 -3.55 20.61 -11.19
C VAL A 186 -2.71 21.72 -11.86
N GLY A 187 -2.80 21.82 -13.18
CA GLY A 187 -1.99 22.74 -13.97
C GLY A 187 -0.51 22.36 -13.98
N LYS A 188 0.35 23.36 -14.15
CA LYS A 188 1.81 23.19 -14.28
C LYS A 188 2.48 22.96 -12.91
N ILE A 189 3.40 22.00 -12.86
CA ILE A 189 4.27 21.70 -11.71
C ILE A 189 5.62 22.38 -11.93
N SER A 190 5.78 23.58 -11.39
CA SER A 190 6.98 24.40 -11.58
C SER A 190 7.96 24.27 -10.42
N ALA A 191 7.46 24.24 -9.19
CA ALA A 191 8.22 24.03 -7.97
C ALA A 191 8.11 22.59 -7.47
N CYS A 192 8.99 22.20 -6.55
CA CYS A 192 8.91 20.88 -5.92
C CYS A 192 7.60 20.71 -5.15
N GLU A 193 7.18 21.74 -4.42
CA GLU A 193 5.98 21.78 -3.60
C GLU A 193 4.70 21.64 -4.43
N ASP A 194 4.73 22.02 -5.71
CA ASP A 194 3.58 21.87 -6.60
C ASP A 194 3.14 20.39 -6.72
N VAL A 195 4.05 19.43 -6.49
CA VAL A 195 3.73 17.99 -6.48
C VAL A 195 2.65 17.64 -5.44
N GLU A 196 2.50 18.44 -4.37
CA GLU A 196 1.41 18.27 -3.40
C GLU A 196 0.03 18.30 -4.09
N LYS A 197 -0.13 19.06 -5.17
CA LYS A 197 -1.38 19.14 -5.95
C LYS A 197 -1.76 17.78 -6.53
N ILE A 198 -0.79 17.03 -7.05
CA ILE A 198 -0.99 15.66 -7.57
C ILE A 198 -1.37 14.73 -6.41
N THR A 199 -0.64 14.82 -5.28
CA THR A 199 -0.92 13.99 -4.09
C THR A 199 -2.33 14.23 -3.55
N LYS A 200 -2.78 15.50 -3.53
CA LYS A 200 -4.14 15.89 -3.12
C LYS A 200 -5.20 15.30 -4.05
N CYS A 201 -4.94 15.18 -5.35
CA CYS A 201 -5.83 14.45 -6.24
C CYS A 201 -5.95 12.98 -5.87
N LEU A 202 -4.86 12.33 -5.47
CA LEU A 202 -4.82 10.90 -5.16
C LEU A 202 -5.38 10.54 -3.77
N MET A 203 -5.48 11.50 -2.84
CA MET A 203 -5.95 11.24 -1.47
C MET A 203 -7.39 10.69 -1.36
N PRO A 204 -8.42 11.27 -2.02
CA PRO A 204 -9.80 10.80 -1.94
C PRO A 204 -10.04 9.40 -2.51
N MET A 205 -9.05 8.84 -3.22
CA MET A 205 -9.14 7.51 -3.84
C MET A 205 -8.65 6.39 -2.95
N LYS A 206 -8.12 6.69 -1.75
CA LYS A 206 -7.83 5.69 -0.72
C LYS A 206 -9.14 5.25 -0.06
N SER A 207 -9.73 4.17 -0.59
CA SER A 207 -10.84 3.43 0.06
C SER A 207 -10.33 2.50 1.16
#